data_AF-A0A1B3B7C2-F1
#
_entry.id   AF-A0A1B3B7C2-F1
#
_cell.length_a   1.000
_cell.length_b   1.000
_cell.length_c   1.000
_cell.angle_alpha   90.00
_cell.angle_beta   90.00
_cell.angle_gamma   90.00
#
_symmetry.space_group_name_H-M   'P 1'
#
loop_
_entity.id
_entity.type
_entity.pdbx_description
1 polymer ?
#
loop_
_entity_poly.entity_id
_entity_poly.type
_entity_poly.pdbx_seq_one_letter_code
_entity_poly.pdbx_strand_id
1 'polypeptide(L)'
;LLYLSSTNLSCNLRTLIFEMQIFCYGLILTNIYVAFLSAFLTTTVQDKQIDTLEELLQSGFKIISTHFEVVAIMHTSGFDQRYNNLFEVENIDVINEYRKSLNKTYAFVFAEDRAIFFLGQQKY
;
A
#
# COMPACT_ATOMS: atom_id res chain seq x y z
N LEU A 1 59.68 -34.15 -1.92
CA LEU A 1 58.61 -34.09 -0.89
C LEU A 1 58.05 -32.69 -0.65
N LEU A 2 58.84 -31.61 -0.65
CA LEU A 2 58.33 -30.23 -0.44
C LEU A 2 57.39 -29.71 -1.54
N TYR A 3 57.58 -30.10 -2.80
CA TYR A 3 56.74 -29.67 -3.94
C TYR A 3 55.32 -30.27 -3.94
N LEU A 4 55.16 -31.44 -3.32
CA LEU A 4 53.85 -32.08 -3.13
C LEU A 4 53.03 -31.40 -2.01
N SER A 5 53.70 -30.73 -1.06
CA SER A 5 53.02 -30.01 0.03
C SER A 5 52.45 -28.66 -0.46
N SER A 6 53.21 -27.91 -1.27
CA SER A 6 52.74 -26.61 -1.78
C SER A 6 51.58 -26.71 -2.78
N THR A 7 51.54 -27.80 -3.56
CA THR A 7 50.45 -28.10 -4.51
C THR A 7 49.15 -28.52 -3.81
N ASN A 8 49.24 -29.26 -2.70
CA ASN A 8 48.08 -29.56 -1.85
C ASN A 8 47.51 -28.30 -1.17
N LEU A 9 48.37 -27.40 -0.69
CA LEU A 9 47.94 -26.15 -0.04
C LEU A 9 47.18 -25.23 -1.00
N SER A 10 47.67 -25.08 -2.23
CA SER A 10 47.03 -24.26 -3.26
C SER A 10 45.73 -24.87 -3.78
N CYS A 11 45.61 -26.20 -3.84
CA CYS A 11 44.36 -26.90 -4.14
C CYS A 11 43.30 -26.68 -3.04
N ASN A 12 43.71 -26.77 -1.76
CA ASN A 12 42.85 -26.53 -0.60
C ASN A 12 42.39 -25.07 -0.49
N LEU A 13 43.25 -24.10 -0.79
CA LEU A 13 42.86 -22.69 -0.83
C LEU A 13 41.84 -22.42 -1.92
N ARG A 14 42.01 -23.03 -3.10
CA ARG A 14 41.10 -22.83 -4.23
C ARG A 14 39.71 -23.43 -3.98
N THR A 15 39.65 -24.58 -3.31
CA THR A 15 38.38 -25.19 -2.88
C THR A 15 37.70 -24.36 -1.80
N LEU A 16 38.44 -23.87 -0.81
CA LEU A 16 37.91 -22.99 0.23
C LEU A 16 37.35 -21.68 -0.34
N ILE A 17 38.04 -21.06 -1.30
CA ILE A 17 37.54 -19.85 -1.99
C ILE A 17 36.21 -20.15 -2.71
N PHE A 18 36.10 -21.32 -3.35
CA PHE A 18 34.91 -21.71 -4.09
C PHE A 18 33.72 -21.97 -3.15
N GLU A 19 33.97 -22.64 -2.01
CA GLU A 19 32.96 -22.85 -0.97
C GLU A 19 32.49 -21.53 -0.36
N MET A 20 33.39 -20.60 -0.09
CA MET A 20 33.05 -19.26 0.42
C MET A 20 32.23 -18.45 -0.60
N GLN A 21 32.54 -18.58 -1.89
CA GLN A 21 31.72 -17.96 -2.94
C GLN A 21 30.30 -18.53 -2.96
N ILE A 22 30.16 -19.85 -2.98
CA ILE A 22 28.83 -20.51 -2.95
C ILE A 22 28.06 -20.10 -1.69
N PHE A 23 28.73 -20.06 -0.54
CA PHE A 23 28.12 -19.62 0.71
C PHE A 23 27.62 -18.17 0.63
N CYS A 24 28.45 -17.24 0.15
CA CYS A 24 28.06 -15.85 -0.03
C CYS A 24 26.88 -15.70 -1.00
N TYR A 25 26.91 -16.40 -2.15
CA TYR A 25 25.80 -16.36 -3.10
C TYR A 25 24.51 -16.94 -2.51
N GLY A 26 24.60 -18.07 -1.80
CA GLY A 26 23.45 -18.65 -1.09
C GLY A 26 22.88 -17.68 -0.06
N LEU A 27 23.73 -17.07 0.75
CA LEU A 27 23.33 -16.10 1.77
C LEU A 27 22.66 -14.86 1.17
N ILE A 28 23.21 -14.30 0.08
CA ILE A 28 22.61 -13.16 -0.63
C ILE A 28 21.25 -13.56 -1.21
N LEU A 29 21.17 -14.70 -1.89
CA LEU A 29 19.96 -15.14 -2.57
C LEU A 29 18.83 -15.44 -1.57
N THR A 30 19.13 -16.09 -0.45
CA THR A 30 18.15 -16.32 0.62
C THR A 30 17.67 -15.01 1.24
N ASN A 31 18.56 -14.04 1.49
CA ASN A 31 18.15 -12.75 2.03
C ASN A 31 17.26 -11.96 1.05
N ILE A 32 17.59 -11.96 -0.25
CA ILE A 32 16.75 -11.32 -1.28
C ILE A 32 15.39 -12.01 -1.33
N TYR A 33 15.34 -13.33 -1.29
CA TYR A 33 14.08 -14.07 -1.30
C TYR A 33 13.21 -13.74 -0.08
N VAL A 34 13.78 -13.73 1.12
CA VAL A 34 13.05 -13.38 2.34
C VAL A 34 12.56 -11.93 2.30
N ALA A 35 13.39 -10.99 1.84
CA ALA A 35 12.99 -9.59 1.67
C ALA A 35 11.85 -9.44 0.66
N PHE A 36 11.95 -10.11 -0.49
CA PHE A 36 10.91 -10.10 -1.51
C PHE A 36 9.61 -10.74 -1.02
N LEU A 37 9.70 -11.88 -0.33
CA LEU A 37 8.54 -12.56 0.25
C LEU A 37 7.87 -11.69 1.30
N SER A 38 8.66 -11.05 2.18
CA SER A 38 8.16 -10.13 3.20
C SER A 38 7.47 -8.92 2.55
N ALA A 39 8.08 -8.34 1.52
CA ALA A 39 7.49 -7.26 0.75
C ALA A 39 6.18 -7.71 0.10
N PHE A 40 6.17 -8.85 -0.60
CA PHE A 40 4.99 -9.39 -1.26
C PHE A 40 3.82 -9.63 -0.29
N LEU A 41 4.11 -10.16 0.90
CA LEU A 41 3.10 -10.39 1.94
C LEU A 41 2.62 -9.09 2.60
N THR A 42 3.49 -8.07 2.69
CA THR A 42 3.16 -6.79 3.31
C THR A 42 2.50 -5.83 2.32
N THR A 43 2.76 -5.96 1.02
CA THR A 43 2.09 -5.17 -0.01
C THR A 43 0.67 -5.68 -0.16
N THR A 44 -0.29 -4.98 0.47
CA THR A 44 -1.68 -5.10 0.07
C THR A 44 -1.78 -4.65 -1.39
N VAL A 45 -2.48 -5.40 -2.23
CA VAL A 45 -2.83 -4.96 -3.59
C VAL A 45 -3.56 -3.62 -3.43
N GLN A 46 -2.88 -2.52 -3.78
CA GLN A 46 -3.52 -1.22 -3.80
C GLN A 46 -4.51 -1.26 -4.96
N ASP A 47 -5.80 -1.27 -4.64
CA ASP A 47 -6.85 -1.03 -5.61
C ASP A 47 -6.51 0.26 -6.38
N LYS A 48 -6.85 0.30 -7.68
CA LYS A 48 -6.58 1.46 -8.53
C LYS A 48 -7.11 2.72 -7.82
N GLN A 49 -6.20 3.65 -7.51
CA GLN A 49 -6.58 4.92 -6.91
C GLN A 49 -7.51 5.66 -7.88
N ILE A 50 -8.62 6.19 -7.34
CA ILE A 50 -9.57 6.99 -8.09
C ILE A 50 -9.10 8.44 -7.98
N ASP A 51 -8.54 8.98 -9.06
CA ASP A 51 -7.94 10.32 -9.06
C ASP A 51 -8.90 11.39 -9.59
N THR A 52 -9.94 10.98 -10.31
CA THR A 52 -10.89 11.90 -10.94
C THR A 52 -12.33 11.62 -10.52
N LEU A 53 -13.15 12.67 -10.54
CA LEU A 53 -14.59 12.56 -10.25
C LEU A 53 -15.32 11.68 -11.26
N GLU A 54 -14.86 11.67 -12.51
CA GLU A 54 -15.43 10.84 -13.58
C GLU A 54 -15.19 9.35 -13.31
N GLU A 55 -13.97 9.00 -12.88
CA GLU A 55 -13.64 7.63 -12.45
C GLU A 55 -14.44 7.22 -11.21
N LEU A 56 -14.71 8.15 -10.29
CA LEU A 56 -15.56 7.89 -9.14
C LEU A 56 -16.99 7.55 -9.58
N LEU A 57 -17.53 8.27 -10.56
CA LEU A 57 -18.86 8.00 -11.11
C LEU A 57 -18.94 6.62 -11.80
N GLN A 58 -17.88 6.21 -12.49
CA GLN A 58 -17.78 4.90 -13.12
C GLN A 58 -17.57 3.75 -12.11
N SER A 59 -16.91 4.03 -10.98
CA SER A 59 -16.61 3.03 -9.95
C SER A 59 -17.86 2.52 -9.22
N GLY A 60 -18.96 3.28 -9.24
CA GLY A 60 -20.19 2.96 -8.52
C GLY A 60 -20.13 3.20 -7.02
N PHE A 61 -19.03 3.74 -6.48
CA PHE A 61 -18.96 4.12 -5.08
C PHE A 61 -19.84 5.33 -4.77
N LYS A 62 -20.55 5.27 -3.64
CA LYS A 62 -21.28 6.40 -3.08
C LYS A 62 -20.47 7.09 -2.01
N ILE A 63 -20.51 8.41 -1.99
CA ILE A 63 -19.87 9.26 -1.00
C ILE A 63 -20.84 9.48 0.15
N ILE A 64 -20.52 9.00 1.34
CA ILE A 64 -21.33 9.28 2.53
C ILE A 64 -20.85 10.57 3.19
N SER A 65 -21.78 11.50 3.43
CA SER A 65 -21.45 12.82 3.99
C SER A 65 -22.65 13.45 4.68
N THR A 66 -22.42 14.50 5.46
CA THR A 66 -23.50 15.25 6.11
C THR A 66 -24.15 16.23 5.13
N HIS A 67 -25.42 16.57 5.38
CA HIS A 67 -26.14 17.54 4.54
C HIS A 67 -25.37 18.88 4.40
N PHE A 68 -24.79 19.36 5.49
CA PHE A 68 -24.02 20.60 5.51
C PHE A 68 -22.79 20.53 4.58
N GLU A 69 -22.03 19.43 4.64
CA GLU A 69 -20.86 19.23 3.80
C GLU A 69 -21.24 19.12 2.32
N VAL A 70 -22.30 18.38 1.99
CA VAL A 70 -22.77 18.25 0.60
C VAL A 70 -23.14 19.62 0.03
N VAL A 71 -23.90 20.43 0.78
CA VAL A 71 -24.26 21.79 0.35
C VAL A 71 -23.02 22.66 0.16
N ALA A 72 -22.04 22.59 1.08
CA ALA A 72 -20.80 23.34 0.97
C ALA A 72 -19.97 22.94 -0.27
N ILE A 73 -19.86 21.64 -0.57
CA ILE A 73 -19.16 21.11 -1.74
C ILE A 73 -19.86 21.54 -3.03
N MET A 74 -21.19 21.42 -3.08
CA MET A 74 -21.97 21.82 -4.25
C MET A 74 -21.82 23.31 -4.57
N HIS A 75 -21.83 24.16 -3.54
CA HIS A 75 -21.68 25.61 -3.71
C HIS A 75 -20.26 26.06 -4.05
N THR A 76 -19.24 25.41 -3.51
CA THR A 76 -17.86 25.88 -3.60
C THR A 76 -17.15 25.39 -4.85
N SER A 77 -17.47 24.18 -5.31
CA SER A 77 -16.68 23.49 -6.35
C SER A 77 -17.31 23.48 -7.74
N GLY A 78 -18.41 24.22 -7.95
CA GLY A 78 -19.08 24.29 -9.26
C GLY A 78 -19.56 22.92 -9.75
N PHE A 79 -19.91 22.03 -8.81
CA PHE A 79 -20.32 20.67 -9.10
C PHE A 79 -21.56 20.67 -10.00
N ASP A 80 -21.48 19.91 -11.08
CA ASP A 80 -22.62 19.65 -11.94
C ASP A 80 -23.67 18.80 -11.20
N GLN A 81 -24.95 19.09 -11.42
CA GLN A 81 -26.08 18.40 -10.82
C GLN A 81 -26.07 16.88 -11.13
N ARG A 82 -25.36 16.46 -12.18
CA ARG A 82 -25.09 15.05 -12.53
C ARG A 82 -24.45 14.24 -11.39
N TYR A 83 -23.74 14.91 -10.48
CA TYR A 83 -23.04 14.29 -9.37
C TYR A 83 -23.86 14.23 -8.08
N ASN A 84 -25.09 14.75 -8.06
CA ASN A 84 -25.94 14.72 -6.86
C ASN A 84 -26.22 13.30 -6.37
N ASN A 85 -26.35 12.34 -7.29
CA ASN A 85 -26.65 10.95 -6.97
C ASN A 85 -25.45 10.19 -6.38
N LEU A 86 -24.25 10.78 -6.37
CA LEU A 86 -23.08 10.20 -5.71
C LEU A 86 -23.14 10.35 -4.20
N PHE A 87 -23.85 11.35 -3.69
CA PHE A 87 -23.86 11.64 -2.26
C PHE A 87 -25.01 10.92 -1.55
N GLU A 88 -24.66 10.16 -0.51
CA GLU A 88 -25.60 9.60 0.45
C GLU A 88 -25.54 10.43 1.73
N VAL A 89 -26.65 11.09 2.05
CA VAL A 89 -26.73 12.01 3.18
C VAL A 89 -27.15 11.25 4.43
N GLU A 90 -26.28 11.27 5.44
CA GLU A 90 -26.49 10.56 6.70
C GLU A 90 -26.15 11.44 7.92
N ASN A 91 -26.55 10.96 9.11
CA ASN A 91 -26.18 11.61 10.36
C ASN A 91 -24.67 11.42 10.66
N ILE A 92 -24.05 12.45 11.25
CA ILE A 92 -22.64 12.43 11.65
C ILE A 92 -22.29 11.25 12.56
N ASP A 93 -23.21 10.81 13.42
CA ASP A 93 -22.98 9.69 14.33
C ASP A 93 -22.80 8.37 13.56
N VAL A 94 -23.65 8.14 12.56
CA VAL A 94 -23.59 6.95 11.67
C VAL A 94 -22.34 7.00 10.81
N ILE A 95 -22.01 8.17 10.24
CA ILE A 95 -20.79 8.35 9.45
C ILE A 95 -19.55 8.05 10.29
N ASN A 96 -19.53 8.51 11.54
CA ASN A 96 -18.41 8.25 12.45
C ASN A 96 -18.31 6.78 12.84
N GLU A 97 -19.43 6.08 12.99
CA GLU A 97 -19.43 4.63 13.18
C GLU A 97 -18.83 3.90 11.97
N TYR A 98 -19.27 4.23 10.76
CA TYR A 98 -18.72 3.64 9.54
C TYR A 98 -17.25 3.97 9.30
N ARG A 99 -16.80 5.16 9.70
CA ARG A 99 -15.37 5.54 9.67
C ARG A 99 -14.57 4.70 10.67
N LYS A 100 -15.07 4.52 11.90
CA LYS A 100 -14.42 3.70 12.93
C LYS A 100 -14.35 2.23 12.52
N SER A 101 -15.38 1.71 11.86
CA SER A 101 -15.40 0.34 11.36
C SER A 101 -14.66 0.16 10.04
N LEU A 102 -14.05 1.21 9.49
CA LEU A 102 -13.41 1.24 8.16
C LEU A 102 -14.28 0.58 7.08
N ASN A 103 -15.56 0.94 7.06
CA ASN A 103 -16.51 0.39 6.11
C ASN A 103 -16.07 0.68 4.67
N LYS A 104 -15.93 -0.35 3.83
CA LYS A 104 -15.45 -0.25 2.45
C LYS A 104 -16.57 -0.03 1.42
N THR A 105 -17.83 -0.03 1.85
CA THR A 105 -18.98 0.14 0.95
C THR A 105 -19.15 1.60 0.50
N TYR A 106 -18.65 2.55 1.29
CA TYR A 106 -18.80 3.98 1.04
C TYR A 106 -17.46 4.69 0.96
N ALA A 107 -17.39 5.72 0.12
CA ALA A 107 -16.30 6.68 0.11
C ALA A 107 -16.56 7.77 1.15
N PHE A 108 -15.51 8.18 1.86
CA PHE A 108 -15.59 9.24 2.86
C PHE A 108 -14.86 10.49 2.38
N VAL A 109 -15.49 11.63 2.61
CA VAL A 109 -14.83 12.93 2.41
C VAL A 109 -13.95 13.23 3.62
N PHE A 110 -12.70 13.60 3.33
CA PHE A 110 -11.76 14.12 4.31
C PHE A 110 -11.15 15.42 3.81
N ALA A 111 -10.89 16.33 4.75
CA ALA A 111 -9.94 17.41 4.49
C ALA A 111 -8.52 16.81 4.43
N GLU A 112 -7.64 17.41 3.63
CA GLU A 112 -6.31 16.88 3.32
C GLU A 112 -5.49 16.57 4.58
N ASP A 113 -5.53 17.47 5.56
CA ASP A 113 -4.90 17.33 6.87
C ASP A 113 -5.35 16.06 7.62
N ARG A 114 -6.66 15.77 7.60
CA ARG A 114 -7.24 14.58 8.23
C ARG A 114 -7.02 13.32 7.42
N ALA A 115 -7.01 13.42 6.08
CA ALA A 115 -6.75 12.29 5.20
C ALA A 115 -5.37 11.67 5.49
N ILE A 116 -4.34 12.50 5.68
CA ILE A 116 -2.98 12.05 6.02
C ILE A 116 -2.97 11.25 7.33
N PHE A 117 -3.72 11.70 8.34
CA PHE A 117 -3.82 11.00 9.62
C PHE A 117 -4.44 9.60 9.47
N PHE A 118 -5.57 9.48 8.76
CA PHE A 118 -6.24 8.19 8.56
C PHE A 118 -5.43 7.24 7.66
N LEU A 119 -4.80 7.75 6.60
CA LEU A 119 -3.88 6.96 5.78
C LEU A 119 -2.65 6.48 6.59
N GLY A 120 -2.20 7.29 7.55
CA GLY A 120 -1.17 6.90 8.51
C GLY A 120 -1.61 5.73 9.40
N GLN A 121 -2.86 5.70 9.82
CA GLN A 121 -3.42 4.59 10.61
C GLN A 121 -3.51 3.28 9.81
N GLN A 122 -3.71 3.35 8.48
CA GLN A 122 -3.78 2.16 7.63
C GLN A 122 -2.41 1.50 7.37
N LYS A 123 -1.30 2.14 7.77
CA LYS A 123 0.06 1.60 7.61
C LYS A 123 0.45 0.59 8.69
N TYR A 124 -0.30 0.52 9.80
CA TYR A 124 -0.01 -0.30 10.98
C TYR A 124 -1.20 -1.19 11.32
#